data_AF-A0A2D7JTJ2-F1
#
_entry.id   AF-A0A2D7JTJ2-F1
#
_cell.length_a   1.000
_cell.length_b   1.000
_cell.length_c   1.000
_cell.angle_alpha   90.00
_cell.angle_beta   90.00
_cell.angle_gamma   90.00
#
_symmetry.space_group_name_H-M   'P 1'
#
loop_
_entity.id
_entity.type
_entity.pdbx_description
1 polymer ?
#
loop_
_entity_poly.entity_id
_entity_poly.type
_entity_poly.pdbx_seq_one_letter_code
_entity_poly.pdbx_strand_id
1 'polypeptide(L)'
;MVCQVSLVKTYGLMRPELEYCRGFTKKPLMLNLQSALPRNVPSEPRKPLRKQQRGTPEMDVASAAETGVFFLFAAITLGGALGLIFAQRVAHSMLSLIFCFMAVSGIFILLGAEFLAAIQILVYLASVGLVVLFGIMLTRRQILEEDFE
;
A
#
# COMPACT_ATOMS: atom_id res chain seq x y z
N MET A 1 2.59 19.39 -15.39
CA MET A 1 2.14 18.20 -14.63
C MET A 1 1.55 17.09 -15.55
N VAL A 2 1.91 17.01 -16.85
CA VAL A 2 1.39 15.97 -17.78
C VAL A 2 2.50 15.31 -18.66
N CYS A 3 3.79 15.53 -18.40
CA CYS A 3 4.86 15.08 -19.32
C CYS A 3 5.60 13.77 -18.91
N GLN A 4 5.40 13.25 -17.69
CA GLN A 4 6.25 12.18 -17.13
C GLN A 4 5.68 10.75 -17.26
N VAL A 5 4.75 10.49 -18.18
CA VAL A 5 4.14 9.15 -18.32
C VAL A 5 4.64 8.36 -19.54
N SER A 6 5.37 8.94 -20.50
CA SER A 6 5.65 8.24 -21.78
C SER A 6 7.10 8.03 -22.23
N LEU A 7 8.15 8.63 -21.65
CA LEU A 7 9.43 8.73 -22.38
C LEU A 7 10.62 7.84 -21.93
N VAL A 8 10.51 6.90 -21.00
CA VAL A 8 11.65 5.98 -20.74
C VAL A 8 11.20 4.53 -20.72
N LYS A 9 10.69 4.10 -21.87
CA LYS A 9 10.62 2.69 -22.27
C LYS A 9 11.48 2.50 -23.52
N THR A 10 12.74 2.95 -23.43
CA THR A 10 13.68 2.93 -24.55
C THR A 10 14.98 2.25 -24.10
N TYR A 11 14.91 0.92 -24.05
CA TYR A 11 15.99 -0.03 -24.32
C TYR A 11 17.33 0.12 -23.56
N GLY A 12 17.51 -0.77 -22.56
CA GLY A 12 18.68 -1.64 -22.51
C GLY A 12 19.83 -1.22 -21.60
N LEU A 13 20.10 -2.10 -20.62
CA LEU A 13 21.32 -2.23 -19.79
C LEU A 13 21.39 -1.41 -18.48
N MET A 14 21.97 -2.07 -17.45
CA MET A 14 22.32 -1.65 -16.07
C MET A 14 21.27 -1.90 -14.98
N ARG A 15 21.37 -3.01 -14.24
CA ARG A 15 22.18 -3.27 -13.00
C ARG A 15 21.55 -2.63 -11.74
N PRO A 16 21.21 -3.44 -10.72
CA PRO A 16 20.75 -2.98 -9.42
C PRO A 16 21.93 -2.55 -8.52
N GLU A 17 21.63 -1.66 -7.55
CA GLU A 17 22.41 -1.36 -6.33
C GLU A 17 23.80 -0.72 -6.48
N LEU A 18 23.87 0.63 -6.47
CA LEU A 18 24.86 1.45 -5.75
C LEU A 18 24.71 2.93 -6.18
N GLU A 19 24.07 3.80 -5.38
CA GLU A 19 24.42 5.25 -5.31
C GLU A 19 23.60 6.10 -4.32
N TYR A 20 22.99 5.52 -3.28
CA TYR A 20 22.41 6.32 -2.17
C TYR A 20 23.47 6.89 -1.20
N CYS A 21 24.76 6.60 -1.42
CA CYS A 21 25.89 7.03 -0.58
C CYS A 21 27.02 7.69 -1.40
N ARG A 22 26.84 8.96 -1.78
CA ARG A 22 27.95 9.88 -2.09
C ARG A 22 27.51 11.27 -1.63
N GLY A 23 27.91 11.73 -0.45
CA GLY A 23 29.27 12.23 -0.24
C GLY A 23 29.36 13.61 -0.92
N PHE A 24 28.85 14.67 -0.30
CA PHE A 24 29.61 15.44 0.68
C PHE A 24 30.99 15.86 0.15
N THR A 25 31.07 16.73 -0.86
CA THR A 25 32.23 17.62 -1.05
C THR A 25 31.93 18.80 -1.98
N LYS A 26 31.98 19.99 -1.38
CA LYS A 26 32.42 21.30 -1.92
C LYS A 26 31.52 22.08 -2.90
N LYS A 27 30.87 23.10 -2.32
CA LYS A 27 30.55 24.41 -2.94
C LYS A 27 31.86 25.12 -3.38
N PRO A 28 31.84 26.08 -4.32
CA PRO A 28 31.54 27.47 -3.93
C PRO A 28 30.75 28.27 -4.98
N LEU A 29 30.16 29.40 -4.54
CA LEU A 29 29.85 30.60 -5.34
C LEU A 29 28.84 30.40 -6.49
N MET A 30 27.67 31.04 -6.53
CA MET A 30 27.42 32.48 -6.44
C MET A 30 25.89 32.63 -6.47
N LEU A 31 25.24 32.99 -5.35
CA LEU A 31 23.88 33.53 -5.42
C LEU A 31 23.54 34.30 -4.14
N ASN A 32 23.88 35.58 -4.20
CA ASN A 32 23.05 36.70 -3.75
C ASN A 32 22.41 36.57 -2.36
N LEU A 33 23.25 36.66 -1.31
CA LEU A 33 22.81 36.72 0.08
C LEU A 33 22.92 38.15 0.64
N GLN A 34 22.38 39.14 -0.09
CA GLN A 34 22.36 40.53 0.37
C GLN A 34 21.09 41.25 -0.10
N SER A 35 19.92 40.66 0.13
CA SER A 35 18.67 41.41 0.05
C SER A 35 17.54 40.69 0.81
N ALA A 36 16.81 41.49 1.60
CA ALA A 36 15.56 41.18 2.30
C ALA A 36 15.63 40.55 3.72
N LEU A 37 16.08 41.39 4.65
CA LEU A 37 15.37 41.85 5.86
C LEU A 37 14.87 40.82 6.92
N PRO A 38 15.20 41.00 8.22
CA PRO A 38 14.67 40.19 9.30
C PRO A 38 13.16 40.45 9.47
N ARG A 39 12.33 39.43 9.26
CA ARG A 39 10.94 39.50 9.71
C ARG A 39 10.95 39.28 11.22
N ASN A 40 10.97 40.39 11.96
CA ASN A 40 10.60 40.47 13.35
C ASN A 40 9.28 39.70 13.54
N VAL A 41 9.29 38.58 14.26
CA VAL A 41 8.07 37.86 14.64
C VAL A 41 7.56 38.56 15.89
N PRO A 42 6.44 39.30 15.83
CA PRO A 42 5.78 39.76 17.04
C PRO A 42 5.31 38.53 17.80
N SER A 43 5.79 38.38 19.03
CA SER A 43 5.25 37.49 20.03
C SER A 43 3.80 37.90 20.33
N GLU A 44 2.84 37.27 19.64
CA GLU A 44 1.43 37.42 19.96
C GLU A 44 1.16 36.86 21.38
N PRO A 45 0.52 37.62 22.28
CA PRO A 45 0.28 37.20 23.65
C PRO A 45 -0.72 36.05 23.70
N ARG A 46 -0.37 34.96 24.40
CA ARG A 46 -1.33 33.91 24.80
C ARG A 46 -2.50 34.55 25.56
N LYS A 47 -3.70 34.58 24.96
CA LYS A 47 -4.96 34.64 25.71
C LYS A 47 -5.41 33.21 26.07
N PRO A 48 -5.70 32.89 27.34
CA PRO A 48 -6.32 31.63 27.69
C PRO A 48 -7.83 31.78 27.50
N LEU A 49 -8.38 31.30 26.38
CA LEU A 49 -9.82 31.20 26.23
C LEU A 49 -10.31 29.85 26.79
N ARG A 50 -10.65 29.87 28.08
CA ARG A 50 -11.34 28.77 28.76
C ARG A 50 -12.83 29.11 28.87
N LYS A 51 -13.67 28.53 27.99
CA LYS A 51 -15.10 28.23 28.20
C LYS A 51 -15.57 27.37 27.01
N GLN A 52 -15.71 26.06 27.19
CA GLN A 52 -16.95 25.42 27.65
C GLN A 52 -18.09 25.53 26.62
N GLN A 53 -18.16 24.55 25.72
CA GLN A 53 -19.40 24.09 25.09
C GLN A 53 -19.10 22.65 24.63
N ARG A 54 -19.35 21.60 25.43
CA ARG A 54 -20.63 20.98 25.81
C ARG A 54 -21.58 20.78 24.62
N GLY A 55 -21.30 19.74 23.85
CA GLY A 55 -22.24 18.98 23.03
C GLY A 55 -21.72 17.55 23.01
N THR A 56 -22.55 16.59 23.47
CA THR A 56 -22.53 15.12 23.26
C THR A 56 -21.19 14.34 23.34
N PRO A 57 -21.17 13.06 23.74
CA PRO A 57 -20.06 12.19 23.38
C PRO A 57 -20.10 11.96 21.86
N GLU A 58 -19.74 12.99 21.09
CA GLU A 58 -19.27 12.84 19.72
C GLU A 58 -17.88 12.24 19.85
N MET A 59 -17.81 10.92 19.90
CA MET A 59 -16.55 10.21 19.66
C MET A 59 -15.98 10.76 18.35
N ASP A 60 -14.67 10.98 18.28
CA ASP A 60 -13.94 11.28 17.05
C ASP A 60 -14.14 10.16 16.01
N VAL A 61 -15.32 10.08 15.39
CA VAL A 61 -15.73 9.01 14.47
C VAL A 61 -14.82 8.99 13.26
N ALA A 62 -14.20 10.12 12.89
CA ALA A 62 -13.24 10.16 11.79
C ALA A 62 -11.99 9.31 12.09
N SER A 63 -11.29 9.56 13.21
CA SER A 63 -10.07 8.79 13.55
C SER A 63 -10.37 7.36 14.01
N ALA A 64 -11.50 7.17 14.71
CA ALA A 64 -11.96 5.86 15.13
C ALA A 64 -12.47 5.02 13.95
N ALA A 65 -13.05 5.63 12.92
CA ALA A 65 -13.45 4.93 11.70
C ALA A 65 -12.23 4.51 10.89
N GLU A 66 -11.21 5.34 10.72
CA GLU A 66 -9.98 4.94 10.02
C GLU A 66 -9.31 3.73 10.70
N THR A 67 -9.17 3.79 12.02
CA THR A 67 -8.60 2.69 12.81
C THR A 67 -9.51 1.45 12.79
N GLY A 68 -10.82 1.65 12.92
CA GLY A 68 -11.81 0.56 12.91
C GLY A 68 -11.86 -0.16 11.56
N VAL A 69 -11.84 0.58 10.45
CA VAL A 69 -11.81 0.03 9.09
C VAL A 69 -10.47 -0.68 8.83
N PHE A 70 -9.34 -0.13 9.29
CA PHE A 70 -8.05 -0.82 9.22
C PHE A 70 -8.07 -2.18 9.93
N PHE A 71 -8.54 -2.22 11.18
CA PHE A 71 -8.65 -3.48 11.93
C PHE A 71 -9.65 -4.45 11.29
N LEU A 72 -10.74 -3.94 10.72
CA LEU A 72 -11.71 -4.76 9.99
C LEU A 72 -11.05 -5.42 8.77
N PHE A 73 -10.37 -4.66 7.91
CA PHE A 73 -9.66 -5.22 6.76
C PHE A 73 -8.53 -6.17 7.18
N ALA A 74 -7.78 -5.84 8.23
CA ALA A 74 -6.73 -6.71 8.76
C ALA A 74 -7.30 -8.06 9.27
N ALA A 75 -8.41 -8.03 10.00
CA ALA A 75 -9.10 -9.23 10.46
C ALA A 75 -9.64 -10.06 9.28
N ILE A 76 -10.18 -9.41 8.26
CA ILE A 76 -10.65 -10.04 7.02
C ILE A 76 -9.49 -10.72 6.28
N THR A 77 -8.33 -10.04 6.15
CA THR A 77 -7.13 -10.61 5.54
C THR A 77 -6.65 -11.85 6.31
N LEU A 78 -6.61 -11.78 7.65
CA LEU A 78 -6.24 -12.93 8.48
C LEU A 78 -7.24 -14.08 8.33
N GLY A 79 -8.54 -13.78 8.36
CA GLY A 79 -9.60 -14.77 8.16
C GLY A 79 -9.53 -15.44 6.79
N GLY A 80 -9.24 -14.68 5.73
CA GLY A 80 -9.02 -15.21 4.38
C GLY A 80 -7.76 -16.06 4.26
N ALA A 81 -6.67 -15.69 4.93
CA ALA A 81 -5.44 -16.48 4.99
C ALA A 81 -5.62 -17.79 5.77
N LEU A 82 -6.37 -17.78 6.87
CA LEU A 82 -6.74 -19.00 7.58
C LEU A 82 -7.68 -19.87 6.73
N GLY A 83 -8.68 -19.28 6.09
CA GLY A 83 -9.60 -19.96 5.18
C GLY A 83 -8.89 -20.61 3.98
N LEU A 84 -7.82 -19.98 3.47
CA LEU A 84 -6.97 -20.54 2.43
C LEU A 84 -6.33 -21.87 2.85
N ILE A 85 -5.79 -21.95 4.08
CA ILE A 85 -5.06 -23.11 4.60
C ILE A 85 -6.01 -24.21 5.07
N PHE A 86 -7.13 -23.85 5.69
CA PHE A 86 -8.10 -24.81 6.23
C PHE A 86 -9.09 -25.36 5.19
N ALA A 87 -9.16 -24.78 3.99
CA ALA A 87 -10.09 -25.22 2.96
C ALA A 87 -9.74 -26.63 2.43
N GLN A 88 -10.61 -27.60 2.71
CA GLN A 88 -10.47 -28.97 2.19
C GLN A 88 -10.78 -29.09 0.68
N ARG A 89 -11.51 -28.12 0.12
CA ARG A 89 -11.81 -28.07 -1.31
C ARG A 89 -10.94 -27.00 -1.96
N VAL A 90 -10.20 -27.41 -2.98
CA VAL A 90 -9.34 -26.54 -3.80
C VAL A 90 -10.08 -25.28 -4.27
N ALA A 91 -11.32 -25.44 -4.75
CA ALA A 91 -12.13 -24.31 -5.21
C ALA A 91 -12.38 -23.27 -4.11
N HIS A 92 -12.61 -23.72 -2.87
CA HIS A 92 -12.82 -22.82 -1.73
C HIS A 92 -11.51 -22.15 -1.29
N SER A 93 -10.40 -22.88 -1.34
CA SER A 93 -9.07 -22.35 -1.05
C SER A 93 -8.73 -21.18 -1.99
N MET A 94 -8.95 -21.36 -3.29
CA MET A 94 -8.74 -20.30 -4.30
C MET A 94 -9.61 -19.07 -4.08
N LEU A 95 -10.89 -19.26 -3.75
CA LEU A 95 -11.81 -18.15 -3.47
C LEU A 95 -11.33 -17.34 -2.25
N SER A 96 -10.84 -18.01 -1.21
CA SER A 96 -10.20 -17.38 -0.04
C SER A 96 -8.94 -16.61 -0.40
N LEU A 97 -8.12 -17.10 -1.34
CA LEU A 97 -6.92 -16.39 -1.82
C LEU A 97 -7.26 -15.05 -2.46
N ILE A 98 -8.23 -15.04 -3.38
CA ILE A 98 -8.70 -13.83 -4.09
C ILE A 98 -9.24 -12.80 -3.09
N PHE A 99 -10.03 -13.26 -2.13
CA PHE A 99 -10.58 -12.41 -1.07
C PHE A 99 -9.49 -11.81 -0.17
N CYS A 100 -8.45 -12.58 0.17
CA CYS A 100 -7.30 -12.11 0.91
C CYS A 100 -6.55 -10.99 0.17
N PHE A 101 -6.27 -11.15 -1.12
CA PHE A 101 -5.61 -10.10 -1.93
C PHE A 101 -6.46 -8.85 -2.12
N MET A 102 -7.78 -8.99 -2.24
CA MET A 102 -8.72 -7.86 -2.23
C MET A 102 -8.65 -7.07 -0.92
N ALA A 103 -8.65 -7.76 0.23
CA ALA A 103 -8.54 -7.11 1.53
C ALA A 103 -7.19 -6.39 1.71
N VAL A 104 -6.09 -6.98 1.24
CA VAL A 104 -4.76 -6.34 1.24
C VAL A 104 -4.72 -5.09 0.35
N SER A 105 -5.34 -5.13 -0.82
CA SER A 105 -5.47 -3.94 -1.67
C SER A 105 -6.25 -2.82 -0.97
N GLY A 106 -7.32 -3.16 -0.24
CA GLY A 106 -8.05 -2.21 0.60
C GLY A 106 -7.17 -1.56 1.66
N ILE A 107 -6.30 -2.34 2.31
CA ILE A 107 -5.31 -1.82 3.28
C ILE A 107 -4.37 -0.81 2.60
N PHE A 108 -3.86 -1.09 1.40
CA PHE A 108 -3.00 -0.14 0.68
C PHE A 108 -3.71 1.17 0.30
N ILE A 109 -5.00 1.14 0.00
CA ILE A 109 -5.79 2.35 -0.23
C ILE A 109 -5.89 3.16 1.06
N LEU A 110 -6.13 2.52 2.21
CA LEU A 110 -6.18 3.18 3.52
C LEU A 110 -4.84 3.83 3.90
N LEU A 111 -3.71 3.22 3.52
CA LEU A 111 -2.37 3.78 3.75
C LEU A 111 -2.03 4.94 2.79
N GLY A 112 -2.91 5.32 1.86
CA GLY A 112 -2.63 6.33 0.84
C GLY A 112 -1.66 5.85 -0.26
N ALA A 113 -1.44 4.54 -0.36
CA ALA A 113 -0.53 3.93 -1.32
C ALA A 113 -1.29 3.45 -2.58
N GLU A 114 -1.92 4.37 -3.31
CA GLU A 114 -2.79 4.09 -4.46
C GLU A 114 -2.10 3.31 -5.59
N PHE A 115 -0.84 3.64 -5.89
CA PHE A 115 -0.06 2.95 -6.92
C PHE A 115 0.23 1.48 -6.54
N LEU A 116 0.56 1.23 -5.27
CA LEU A 116 0.75 -0.12 -4.75
C LEU A 116 -0.56 -0.91 -4.75
N ALA A 117 -1.68 -0.27 -4.38
CA ALA A 117 -2.99 -0.91 -4.44
C ALA A 117 -3.36 -1.34 -5.88
N ALA A 118 -3.06 -0.49 -6.87
CA ALA A 118 -3.27 -0.81 -8.28
C ALA A 118 -2.37 -1.97 -8.74
N ILE A 119 -1.09 -1.97 -8.40
CA ILE A 119 -0.17 -3.09 -8.70
C ILE A 119 -0.65 -4.38 -8.02
N GLN A 120 -1.15 -4.29 -6.78
CA GLN A 120 -1.67 -5.44 -6.06
C GLN A 120 -2.78 -6.14 -6.84
N ILE A 121 -3.71 -5.37 -7.40
CA ILE A 121 -4.80 -5.93 -8.21
C ILE A 121 -4.26 -6.44 -9.55
N LEU A 122 -3.48 -5.63 -10.27
CA LEU A 122 -3.01 -5.99 -11.61
C LEU A 122 -2.05 -7.19 -11.63
N VAL A 123 -1.15 -7.28 -10.66
CA VAL A 123 -0.12 -8.33 -10.62
C VAL A 123 -0.56 -9.50 -9.76
N TYR A 124 -1.01 -9.29 -8.53
CA TYR A 124 -1.32 -10.43 -7.65
C TYR A 124 -2.68 -11.04 -7.94
N LEU A 125 -3.73 -10.23 -8.15
CA LEU A 125 -5.07 -10.77 -8.41
C LEU A 125 -5.16 -11.39 -9.81
N ALA A 126 -4.65 -10.69 -10.83
CA ALA A 126 -4.80 -11.12 -12.23
C ALA A 126 -3.63 -11.97 -12.74
N SER A 127 -2.36 -11.61 -12.50
CA SER A 127 -1.24 -12.40 -13.04
C SER A 127 -0.92 -13.62 -12.17
N VAL A 128 -0.47 -13.40 -10.94
CA VAL A 128 -0.06 -14.48 -10.04
C VAL A 128 -1.27 -15.35 -9.64
N GLY A 129 -2.40 -14.72 -9.32
CA GLY A 129 -3.64 -15.41 -8.95
C GLY A 129 -4.13 -16.35 -10.04
N LEU A 130 -4.31 -15.87 -11.27
CA LEU A 130 -4.75 -16.73 -12.37
C LEU A 130 -3.74 -17.84 -12.68
N VAL A 131 -2.43 -17.56 -12.63
CA VAL A 131 -1.40 -18.59 -12.83
C VAL A 131 -1.49 -19.70 -11.78
N VAL A 132 -1.68 -19.34 -10.50
CA VAL A 132 -1.90 -20.31 -9.42
C VAL A 132 -3.20 -21.10 -9.64
N LEU A 133 -4.28 -20.42 -10.05
CA LEU A 133 -5.55 -21.06 -10.38
C LEU A 133 -5.40 -22.11 -11.48
N PHE A 134 -4.72 -21.75 -12.58
CA PHE A 134 -4.41 -22.66 -13.67
C PHE A 134 -3.51 -23.81 -13.24
N GLY A 135 -2.44 -23.53 -12.47
CA GLY A 135 -1.51 -24.54 -11.99
C GLY A 135 -2.22 -25.61 -11.16
N ILE A 136 -3.04 -25.21 -10.19
CA ILE A 136 -3.74 -26.18 -9.33
C ILE A 136 -4.81 -26.96 -10.13
N MET A 137 -5.50 -26.32 -11.09
CA MET A 137 -6.45 -27.04 -11.95
C MET A 137 -5.77 -28.12 -12.80
N LEU A 138 -4.58 -27.83 -13.34
CA LEU A 138 -3.80 -28.79 -14.12
C LEU A 138 -3.26 -29.92 -13.23
N THR A 139 -2.68 -29.60 -12.08
CA THR A 139 -2.12 -30.60 -11.15
C THR A 139 -3.19 -31.55 -10.61
N ARG A 140 -4.40 -31.07 -10.32
CA ARG A 140 -5.48 -31.93 -9.78
C ARG A 140 -5.87 -33.07 -10.73
N ARG A 141 -5.73 -32.88 -12.05
CA ARG A 141 -6.05 -33.93 -13.02
C ARG A 141 -4.99 -35.03 -13.06
N GLN A 142 -3.72 -34.71 -12.82
CA GLN A 142 -2.62 -35.67 -12.95
C GLN A 142 -2.60 -36.71 -11.82
N ILE A 143 -3.03 -36.34 -10.61
CA ILE A 143 -2.96 -37.22 -9.42
C ILE A 143 -4.02 -38.34 -9.46
N LEU A 144 -5.07 -38.25 -10.29
CA LEU A 144 -6.09 -39.31 -10.38
C LEU A 144 -5.70 -40.47 -11.32
N GLU A 145 -4.63 -40.34 -12.10
CA GLU A 145 -4.30 -41.29 -13.18
C GLU A 145 -3.15 -42.25 -12.82
N GLU A 146 -2.43 -42.01 -11.71
CA GLU A 146 -1.32 -42.84 -11.24
C GLU A 146 -1.72 -43.95 -10.24
N ASP A 147 -3.02 -44.12 -9.96
CA ASP A 147 -3.56 -45.17 -9.09
C ASP A 147 -4.18 -46.36 -9.88
N PHE A 148 -3.93 -46.47 -11.19
CA PHE A 148 -4.50 -47.50 -12.07
C PHE A 148 -3.47 -48.46 -12.71
N GLU A 149 -2.24 -48.55 -12.20
CA GLU A 149 -1.31 -49.66 -12.50
C GLU A 149 -1.01 -50.53 -11.28
#